data_AF-A0A198X208-F1
#
_entry.id   AF-A0A198X208-F1
#
_cell.length_a   1.000
_cell.length_b   1.000
_cell.length_c   1.000
_cell.angle_alpha   90.00
_cell.angle_beta   90.00
_cell.angle_gamma   90.00
#
_symmetry.space_group_name_H-M   'P 1'
#
loop_
_entity.id
_entity.type
_entity.pdbx_description
1 polymer ?
#
loop_
_entity_poly.entity_id
_entity_poly.type
_entity_poly.pdbx_seq_one_letter_code
_entity_poly.pdbx_strand_id
1 'polypeptide(L)'
;MFGWFKKKKPKTGLDVFIEAIYGENPPKLSASFEQSAQIAYSVLLNEKAELKVVRAECAELYSSGIPYNTYDLALSTALKFYMNFRDEYDLDFTDQLKARVAMLEWRQEKKCNPVIAKTFEDKLYTIYKEPFKKSDNQPKKQTPKEIFNDILSGKNTTYFNIGGRVFPHAPKTRDELNEVIGFVVKDLYDLLPTYEHLYQFVMCEIEGASMSDNEAAQKLVAMSGFQPSEYKNSLRGSELMDEEDSATYFLNAKVAPTLYEHFSFDDAVIIRCLIMMRFINEYKEEIDEAREMFDEY
;
A
#
# COMPACT_ATOMS: atom_id res chain seq x y z
N MET A 1 -60.28 -23.17 8.54
CA MET A 1 -59.87 -23.09 7.12
C MET A 1 -59.58 -21.61 6.82
N PHE A 2 -58.53 -21.30 6.06
CA PHE A 2 -57.97 -19.95 5.76
C PHE A 2 -57.15 -19.32 6.92
N GLY A 3 -55.85 -19.07 6.84
CA GLY A 3 -54.91 -19.01 5.72
C GLY A 3 -54.20 -17.65 5.69
N TRP A 4 -53.24 -17.40 6.61
CA TRP A 4 -52.41 -16.19 6.62
C TRP A 4 -50.92 -16.52 6.61
N PHE A 5 -50.48 -17.20 5.54
CA PHE A 5 -49.10 -17.10 5.11
C PHE A 5 -48.95 -15.77 4.39
N LYS A 6 -48.38 -14.76 5.08
CA LYS A 6 -47.83 -13.58 4.39
C LYS A 6 -46.79 -14.10 3.40
N LYS A 7 -47.12 -14.14 2.12
CA LYS A 7 -46.15 -14.39 1.05
C LYS A 7 -45.04 -13.36 1.21
N LYS A 8 -43.82 -13.79 1.58
CA LYS A 8 -42.63 -12.93 1.53
C LYS A 8 -42.59 -12.34 0.12
N LYS A 9 -42.50 -11.01 0.01
CA LYS A 9 -42.33 -10.35 -1.29
C LYS A 9 -41.12 -11.00 -1.98
N PRO A 10 -41.20 -11.30 -3.29
CA PRO A 10 -40.06 -11.84 -4.01
C PRO A 10 -38.88 -10.87 -3.84
N LYS A 11 -37.73 -11.39 -3.40
CA LYS A 11 -36.52 -10.58 -3.19
C LYS A 11 -36.11 -9.99 -4.54
N THR A 12 -35.94 -8.67 -4.59
CA THR A 12 -35.35 -7.99 -5.74
C THR A 12 -33.84 -8.23 -5.79
N GLY A 13 -33.19 -7.94 -6.92
CA GLY A 13 -31.72 -8.05 -7.02
C GLY A 13 -30.99 -7.16 -6.00
N LEU A 14 -31.56 -6.00 -5.67
CA LEU A 14 -31.07 -5.11 -4.62
C LEU A 14 -31.21 -5.73 -3.23
N ASP A 15 -32.33 -6.41 -2.94
CA ASP A 15 -32.54 -7.08 -1.63
C ASP A 15 -31.52 -8.21 -1.41
N VAL A 16 -31.19 -8.97 -2.46
CA VAL A 16 -30.16 -10.02 -2.40
C VAL A 16 -28.77 -9.42 -2.15
N PHE A 17 -28.47 -8.28 -2.78
CA PHE A 17 -27.21 -7.56 -2.56
C PHE A 17 -27.11 -7.00 -1.13
N ILE A 18 -28.17 -6.37 -0.62
CA ILE A 18 -28.23 -5.85 0.75
C ILE A 18 -28.07 -6.97 1.77
N GLU A 19 -28.73 -8.11 1.56
CA GLU A 19 -28.62 -9.27 2.44
C GLU A 19 -27.21 -9.89 2.43
N ALA A 20 -26.51 -9.87 1.29
CA ALA A 20 -25.13 -10.35 1.20
C ALA A 20 -24.13 -9.48 1.99
N ILE A 21 -24.38 -8.17 2.08
CA ILE A 21 -23.49 -7.21 2.77
C ILE A 21 -23.86 -7.03 4.25
N TYR A 22 -25.16 -7.05 4.56
CA TYR A 22 -25.69 -6.66 5.86
C TYR A 22 -26.46 -7.79 6.58
N GLY A 23 -26.64 -8.95 5.95
CA GLY A 23 -27.37 -10.10 6.50
C GLY A 23 -28.88 -9.98 6.41
N GLU A 24 -29.60 -10.95 7.00
CA GLU A 24 -31.07 -11.06 6.92
C GLU A 24 -31.83 -9.88 7.55
N ASN A 25 -31.17 -9.12 8.44
CA ASN A 25 -31.72 -7.95 9.12
C ASN A 25 -30.80 -6.74 8.90
N PRO A 26 -30.85 -6.10 7.71
CA PRO A 26 -30.00 -4.97 7.42
C PRO A 26 -30.28 -3.78 8.36
N PRO A 27 -29.27 -2.98 8.72
CA PRO A 27 -29.47 -1.78 9.49
C PRO A 27 -30.31 -0.77 8.71
N LYS A 28 -30.80 0.27 9.39
CA LYS A 28 -31.36 1.43 8.71
C LYS A 28 -30.23 2.30 8.17
N LEU A 29 -30.47 2.98 7.05
CA LEU A 29 -29.60 4.05 6.55
C LEU A 29 -29.28 5.03 7.70
N SER A 30 -28.00 5.23 7.97
CA SER A 30 -27.50 6.09 9.05
C SER A 30 -26.43 7.09 8.57
N ALA A 31 -26.10 7.06 7.28
CA ALA A 31 -25.15 7.98 6.68
C ALA A 31 -25.57 9.45 6.82
N SER A 32 -24.63 10.29 7.23
CA SER A 32 -24.75 11.74 7.06
C SER A 32 -24.29 12.09 5.65
N PHE A 33 -25.22 12.51 4.78
CA PHE A 33 -24.91 12.85 3.38
C PHE A 33 -23.75 13.84 3.26
N GLU A 34 -23.84 14.97 3.96
CA GLU A 34 -22.86 16.04 3.84
C GLU A 34 -21.49 15.61 4.37
N GLN A 35 -21.48 14.89 5.49
CA GLN A 35 -20.23 14.37 6.06
C GLN A 35 -19.60 13.31 5.15
N SER A 36 -20.40 12.45 4.52
CA SER A 36 -19.90 11.41 3.62
C SER A 36 -19.27 12.02 2.36
N ALA A 37 -19.92 13.04 1.78
CA ALA A 37 -19.39 13.76 0.63
C ALA A 37 -18.09 14.49 0.97
N GLN A 38 -18.03 15.12 2.15
CA GLN A 38 -16.83 15.81 2.61
C GLN A 38 -15.67 14.84 2.84
N ILE A 39 -15.91 13.69 3.50
CA ILE A 39 -14.89 12.66 3.71
C ILE A 39 -14.39 12.11 2.38
N ALA A 40 -15.30 11.81 1.44
CA ALA A 40 -14.91 11.34 0.12
C ALA A 40 -14.01 12.36 -0.60
N TYR A 41 -14.40 13.64 -0.59
CA TYR A 41 -13.64 14.72 -1.22
C TYR A 41 -12.25 14.92 -0.59
N SER A 42 -12.18 15.17 0.72
CA SER A 42 -10.92 15.63 1.34
C SER A 42 -10.01 14.50 1.78
N VAL A 43 -10.56 13.34 2.18
CA VAL A 43 -9.77 12.24 2.74
C VAL A 43 -9.47 11.17 1.69
N LEU A 44 -10.46 10.81 0.86
CA LEU A 44 -10.32 9.68 -0.06
C LEU A 44 -9.91 10.07 -1.47
N LEU A 45 -10.18 11.31 -1.89
CA LEU A 45 -9.87 11.84 -3.22
C LEU A 45 -8.84 12.99 -3.18
N ASN A 46 -8.29 13.30 -2.01
CA ASN A 46 -7.26 14.33 -1.80
C ASN A 46 -7.58 15.67 -2.46
N GLU A 47 -8.86 16.06 -2.46
CA GLU A 47 -9.35 17.32 -3.03
C GLU A 47 -9.11 17.48 -4.54
N LYS A 48 -8.76 16.39 -5.26
CA LYS A 48 -8.49 16.44 -6.70
C LYS A 48 -9.77 16.54 -7.55
N ALA A 49 -10.88 15.99 -7.06
CA ALA A 49 -12.18 16.11 -7.70
C ALA A 49 -12.97 17.32 -7.15
N GLU A 50 -13.72 18.02 -7.99
CA GLU A 50 -14.55 19.13 -7.54
C GLU A 50 -15.61 18.65 -6.52
N LEU A 51 -15.66 19.27 -5.33
CA LEU A 51 -16.60 18.90 -4.27
C LEU A 51 -18.08 18.89 -4.74
N LYS A 52 -18.45 19.77 -5.68
CA LYS A 52 -19.80 19.80 -6.25
C LYS A 52 -20.13 18.52 -7.02
N VAL A 53 -19.15 17.97 -7.76
CA VAL A 53 -19.30 16.70 -8.48
C VAL A 53 -19.32 15.54 -7.48
N VAL A 54 -18.42 15.53 -6.50
CA VAL A 54 -18.41 14.52 -5.43
C VAL A 54 -19.75 14.46 -4.69
N ARG A 55 -20.35 15.62 -4.38
CA ARG A 55 -21.70 15.69 -3.76
C ARG A 55 -22.78 15.12 -4.66
N ALA A 56 -22.73 15.35 -5.96
CA ALA A 56 -23.73 14.82 -6.89
C ALA A 56 -23.68 13.28 -6.94
N GLU A 57 -22.46 12.72 -7.05
CA GLU A 57 -22.24 11.27 -7.05
C GLU A 57 -22.64 10.62 -5.71
N CYS A 58 -22.32 11.28 -4.59
CA CYS A 58 -22.73 10.85 -3.25
C CYS A 58 -24.26 10.84 -3.11
N ALA A 59 -24.96 11.82 -3.69
CA ALA A 59 -26.41 11.95 -3.59
C ALA A 59 -27.12 10.80 -4.32
N GLU A 60 -26.61 10.40 -5.48
CA GLU A 60 -27.10 9.24 -6.23
C GLU A 60 -27.00 7.97 -5.36
N LEU A 61 -25.84 7.70 -4.78
CA LEU A 61 -25.62 6.54 -3.91
C LEU A 61 -26.46 6.59 -2.64
N TYR A 62 -26.63 7.77 -2.03
CA TYR A 62 -27.48 7.96 -0.86
C TYR A 62 -28.95 7.61 -1.14
N SER A 63 -29.43 7.92 -2.35
CA SER A 63 -30.80 7.65 -2.78
C SER A 63 -31.06 6.19 -3.22
N SER A 64 -30.01 5.35 -3.29
CA SER A 64 -30.08 3.98 -3.82
C SER A 64 -30.86 2.97 -2.97
N GLY A 65 -31.20 3.32 -1.72
CA GLY A 65 -31.87 2.41 -0.78
C GLY A 65 -30.94 1.41 -0.08
N ILE A 66 -29.63 1.46 -0.34
CA ILE A 66 -28.62 0.69 0.38
C ILE A 66 -28.40 1.33 1.77
N PRO A 67 -28.38 0.55 2.87
CA PRO A 67 -28.33 1.09 4.23
C PRO A 67 -26.90 1.47 4.66
N TYR A 68 -26.28 2.38 3.92
CA TYR A 68 -24.95 2.87 4.24
C TYR A 68 -24.91 3.60 5.60
N ASN A 69 -23.81 3.42 6.34
CA ASN A 69 -23.35 4.42 7.30
C ASN A 69 -22.49 5.48 6.60
N THR A 70 -22.05 6.52 7.33
CA THR A 70 -21.30 7.64 6.76
C THR A 70 -20.02 7.21 6.05
N TYR A 71 -19.25 6.28 6.63
CA TYR A 71 -17.99 5.82 6.06
C TYR A 71 -18.20 4.87 4.88
N ASP A 72 -19.22 4.02 4.95
CA ASP A 72 -19.60 3.14 3.84
C ASP A 72 -19.98 3.96 2.59
N LEU A 73 -20.75 5.04 2.78
CA LEU A 73 -21.15 5.93 1.70
C LEU A 73 -19.95 6.71 1.14
N ALA A 74 -19.05 7.19 2.01
CA ALA A 74 -17.84 7.86 1.58
C ALA A 74 -16.93 6.94 0.74
N LEU A 75 -16.68 5.71 1.21
CA LEU A 75 -15.90 4.71 0.47
C LEU A 75 -16.54 4.37 -0.87
N SER A 76 -17.86 4.15 -0.89
CA SER A 76 -18.58 3.83 -2.13
C SER A 76 -18.56 5.00 -3.12
N THR A 77 -18.65 6.24 -2.62
CA THR A 77 -18.54 7.45 -3.43
C THR A 77 -17.15 7.57 -4.04
N ALA A 78 -16.10 7.51 -3.22
CA ALA A 78 -14.72 7.58 -3.70
C ALA A 78 -14.39 6.47 -4.69
N LEU A 79 -14.90 5.25 -4.47
CA LEU A 79 -14.70 4.12 -5.39
C LEU A 79 -15.25 4.41 -6.78
N LYS A 80 -16.40 5.10 -6.88
CA LYS A 80 -16.98 5.51 -8.17
C LYS A 80 -16.02 6.42 -8.95
N PHE A 81 -15.32 7.32 -8.27
CA PHE A 81 -14.28 8.17 -8.87
C PHE A 81 -13.07 7.37 -9.34
N TYR A 82 -12.54 6.49 -8.50
CA TYR A 82 -11.44 5.62 -8.89
C TYR A 82 -11.79 4.70 -10.08
N MET A 83 -13.05 4.29 -10.21
CA MET A 83 -13.50 3.44 -11.31
C MET A 83 -13.76 4.20 -12.61
N ASN A 84 -14.34 5.41 -12.54
CA ASN A 84 -14.92 6.07 -13.72
C ASN A 84 -14.26 7.40 -14.07
N PHE A 85 -13.64 8.06 -13.10
CA PHE A 85 -13.14 9.44 -13.24
C PHE A 85 -11.65 9.56 -12.88
N ARG A 86 -10.95 8.43 -12.78
CA ARG A 86 -9.54 8.39 -12.39
C ARG A 86 -8.66 9.27 -13.26
N ASP A 87 -8.75 9.13 -14.57
CA ASP A 87 -7.92 9.89 -15.52
C ASP A 87 -8.33 11.36 -15.60
N GLU A 88 -9.61 11.67 -15.40
CA GLU A 88 -10.15 13.03 -15.44
C GLU A 88 -9.62 13.89 -14.27
N TYR A 89 -9.52 13.29 -13.08
CA TYR A 89 -9.07 13.97 -11.87
C TYR A 89 -7.64 13.61 -11.46
N ASP A 90 -6.87 12.98 -12.34
CA ASP A 90 -5.48 12.57 -12.10
C ASP A 90 -5.30 11.83 -10.75
N LEU A 91 -6.21 10.88 -10.47
CA LEU A 91 -6.16 10.06 -9.26
C LEU A 91 -5.04 9.03 -9.42
N ASP A 92 -3.89 9.35 -8.85
CA ASP A 92 -2.65 8.61 -9.04
C ASP A 92 -2.51 7.47 -8.01
N PHE A 93 -1.36 6.80 -8.05
CA PHE A 93 -1.07 5.69 -7.13
C PHE A 93 -0.99 6.13 -5.66
N THR A 94 -0.52 7.35 -5.39
CA THR A 94 -0.41 7.91 -4.05
C THR A 94 -1.80 8.20 -3.47
N ASP A 95 -2.74 8.67 -4.29
CA ASP A 95 -4.11 8.94 -3.84
C ASP A 95 -4.81 7.67 -3.35
N GLN A 96 -4.75 6.59 -4.13
CA GLN A 96 -5.35 5.32 -3.71
C GLN A 96 -4.67 4.72 -2.49
N LEU A 97 -3.35 4.93 -2.30
CA LEU A 97 -2.67 4.49 -1.06
C LEU A 97 -3.21 5.22 0.16
N LYS A 98 -3.37 6.55 0.09
CA LYS A 98 -3.95 7.35 1.18
C LYS A 98 -5.38 6.92 1.48
N ALA A 99 -6.19 6.70 0.45
CA ALA A 99 -7.56 6.22 0.60
C ALA A 99 -7.63 4.83 1.25
N ARG A 100 -6.72 3.91 0.91
CA ARG A 100 -6.64 2.57 1.50
C ARG A 100 -6.20 2.58 2.95
N VAL A 101 -5.23 3.44 3.32
CA VAL A 101 -4.82 3.62 4.72
C VAL A 101 -5.98 4.13 5.57
N ALA A 102 -6.67 5.18 5.12
CA ALA A 102 -7.83 5.72 5.83
C ALA A 102 -8.94 4.66 6.01
N MET A 103 -9.21 3.87 4.96
CA MET A 103 -10.16 2.75 5.03
C MET A 103 -9.73 1.68 6.04
N LEU A 104 -8.44 1.32 6.09
CA LEU A 104 -7.93 0.32 7.03
C LEU A 104 -8.08 0.79 8.48
N GLU A 105 -7.78 2.06 8.77
CA GLU A 105 -8.03 2.67 10.09
C GLU A 105 -9.51 2.59 10.48
N TRP A 106 -10.42 2.99 9.58
CA TRP A 106 -11.86 2.91 9.84
C TRP A 106 -12.35 1.48 10.03
N ARG A 107 -11.72 0.51 9.36
CA ARG A 107 -12.02 -0.91 9.54
C ARG A 107 -11.58 -1.40 10.92
N GLN A 108 -10.40 -1.00 11.39
CA GLN A 108 -9.90 -1.33 12.74
C GLN A 108 -10.81 -0.72 13.82
N GLU A 109 -11.24 0.53 13.64
CA GLU A 109 -12.15 1.24 14.54
C GLU A 109 -13.62 0.81 14.40
N LYS A 110 -13.93 -0.14 13.51
CA LYS A 110 -15.29 -0.63 13.22
C LYS A 110 -16.26 0.48 12.77
N LYS A 111 -15.75 1.52 12.10
CA LYS A 111 -16.51 2.65 11.57
C LYS A 111 -17.16 2.36 10.21
N CYS A 112 -16.64 1.39 9.46
CA CYS A 112 -17.19 0.96 8.17
C CYS A 112 -17.48 -0.55 8.14
N ASN A 113 -18.39 -0.97 7.25
CA ASN A 113 -18.75 -2.37 7.04
C ASN A 113 -17.55 -3.15 6.42
N PRO A 114 -17.15 -4.30 6.99
CA PRO A 114 -16.00 -5.07 6.49
C PRO A 114 -16.11 -5.53 5.03
N VAL A 115 -17.32 -5.81 4.54
CA VAL A 115 -17.56 -6.24 3.15
C VAL A 115 -17.38 -5.08 2.18
N ILE A 116 -17.82 -3.88 2.56
CA ILE A 116 -17.65 -2.66 1.77
C ILE A 116 -16.17 -2.26 1.75
N ALA A 117 -15.51 -2.28 2.91
CA ALA A 117 -14.07 -2.06 3.03
C ALA A 117 -13.26 -3.02 2.15
N LYS A 118 -13.60 -4.32 2.17
CA LYS A 118 -12.96 -5.32 1.31
C LYS A 118 -13.24 -5.06 -0.17
N THR A 119 -14.48 -4.71 -0.54
CA THR A 119 -14.82 -4.40 -1.94
C THR A 119 -14.05 -3.19 -2.44
N PHE A 120 -13.93 -2.15 -1.61
CA PHE A 120 -13.11 -0.97 -1.89
C PHE A 120 -11.66 -1.35 -2.15
N GLU A 121 -11.07 -2.13 -1.25
CA GLU A 121 -9.70 -2.64 -1.36
C GLU A 121 -9.48 -3.49 -2.63
N ASP A 122 -10.33 -4.49 -2.86
CA ASP A 122 -10.20 -5.42 -4.00
C ASP A 122 -10.35 -4.68 -5.35
N LYS A 123 -11.23 -3.67 -5.41
CA LYS A 123 -11.44 -2.87 -6.61
C LYS A 123 -10.30 -1.90 -6.85
N LEU A 124 -9.84 -1.17 -5.84
CA LEU A 124 -8.64 -0.32 -5.98
C LEU A 124 -7.43 -1.16 -6.37
N TYR A 125 -7.25 -2.31 -5.72
CA TYR A 125 -6.22 -3.25 -6.11
C TYR A 125 -6.37 -3.62 -7.58
N THR A 126 -7.55 -3.97 -8.08
CA THR A 126 -7.77 -4.30 -9.51
C THR A 126 -7.49 -3.12 -10.45
N ILE A 127 -8.04 -1.93 -10.16
CA ILE A 127 -7.90 -0.71 -10.96
C ILE A 127 -6.43 -0.30 -11.09
N TYR A 128 -5.68 -0.40 -9.98
CA TYR A 128 -4.28 -0.03 -9.90
C TYR A 128 -3.33 -1.23 -10.07
N LYS A 129 -3.86 -2.40 -10.43
CA LYS A 129 -3.12 -3.61 -10.83
C LYS A 129 -3.04 -3.79 -12.34
N GLU A 130 -3.77 -3.01 -13.14
CA GLU A 130 -4.03 -3.37 -14.55
C GLU A 130 -2.78 -3.67 -15.43
N PRO A 131 -2.95 -4.58 -16.41
CA PRO A 131 -1.89 -5.31 -17.12
C PRO A 131 -1.32 -4.54 -18.33
N PHE A 132 -0.10 -4.91 -18.73
CA PHE A 132 0.56 -4.56 -20.00
C PHE A 132 -0.39 -4.15 -21.14
N LYS A 133 -0.52 -2.84 -21.37
CA LYS A 133 -0.81 -2.29 -22.69
C LYS A 133 0.39 -1.48 -23.14
N LYS A 134 1.05 -1.96 -24.21
CA LYS A 134 2.04 -1.19 -24.97
C LYS A 134 1.39 0.14 -25.35
N SER A 135 1.98 1.25 -24.93
CA SER A 135 1.52 2.55 -25.42
C SER A 135 1.87 2.68 -26.90
N ASP A 136 0.86 3.02 -27.69
CA ASP A 136 0.94 3.36 -29.11
C ASP A 136 1.50 4.76 -29.30
N ASN A 137 2.73 4.99 -28.81
CA ASN A 137 3.55 6.13 -29.20
C ASN A 137 4.99 5.64 -29.37
N GLN A 138 5.24 4.96 -30.49
CA GLN A 138 6.60 4.64 -30.93
C GLN A 138 7.29 5.90 -31.46
N PRO A 139 8.40 6.37 -30.85
CA PRO A 139 9.50 6.87 -31.67
C PRO A 139 10.05 5.69 -32.48
N LYS A 140 10.38 5.94 -33.76
CA LYS A 140 10.81 4.93 -34.75
C LYS A 140 11.71 3.85 -34.13
N LYS A 141 11.28 2.58 -34.20
CA LYS A 141 12.06 1.43 -33.75
C LYS A 141 13.40 1.37 -34.48
N GLN A 142 14.47 1.58 -33.73
CA GLN A 142 15.81 1.16 -34.14
C GLN A 142 15.85 -0.36 -34.28
N THR A 143 16.58 -0.82 -35.28
CA THR A 143 16.76 -2.21 -35.62
C THR A 143 17.63 -2.92 -34.56
N PRO A 144 17.51 -4.26 -34.39
CA PRO A 144 18.35 -5.02 -33.46
C PRO A 144 19.87 -4.82 -33.65
N LYS A 145 20.28 -4.41 -34.86
CA LYS A 145 21.66 -4.13 -35.22
C LYS A 145 22.14 -2.76 -34.70
N GLU A 146 21.24 -1.79 -34.57
CA GLU A 146 21.53 -0.47 -33.99
C GLU A 146 21.65 -0.58 -32.46
N ILE A 147 20.77 -1.36 -31.82
CA ILE A 147 20.82 -1.67 -30.38
C ILE A 147 22.14 -2.34 -29.99
N PHE A 148 22.62 -3.30 -30.79
CA PHE A 148 23.89 -4.00 -30.52
C PHE A 148 25.12 -3.09 -30.68
N ASN A 149 25.06 -2.10 -31.57
CA ASN A 149 26.14 -1.13 -31.77
C ASN A 149 26.17 -0.04 -30.69
N ASP A 150 25.01 0.34 -30.15
CA ASP A 150 24.91 1.27 -29.02
C ASP A 150 25.47 0.65 -27.73
N ILE A 151 25.25 -0.66 -27.52
CA ILE A 151 25.84 -1.46 -26.43
C ILE A 151 27.38 -1.48 -26.50
N LEU A 152 27.94 -1.62 -27.70
CA LEU A 152 29.39 -1.65 -27.91
C LEU A 152 30.06 -0.27 -27.85
N SER A 153 29.30 0.82 -27.99
CA SER A 153 29.82 2.19 -28.04
C SER A 153 29.68 2.97 -26.73
N GLY A 154 29.11 2.36 -25.68
CA GLY A 154 29.03 2.93 -24.33
C GLY A 154 28.20 4.22 -24.23
N LYS A 155 27.34 4.49 -25.22
CA LYS A 155 26.48 5.67 -25.22
C LYS A 155 25.09 5.32 -24.68
N ASN A 156 24.84 5.75 -23.45
CA ASN A 156 23.54 5.76 -22.74
C ASN A 156 23.04 4.44 -22.14
N THR A 157 23.74 3.95 -21.11
CA THR A 157 23.17 3.02 -20.13
C THR A 157 23.47 3.53 -18.72
N THR A 158 22.56 4.27 -18.09
CA THR A 158 22.55 4.36 -16.62
C THR A 158 21.94 3.07 -16.09
N TYR A 159 22.78 2.03 -15.97
CA TYR A 159 22.42 0.81 -15.28
C TYR A 159 21.94 1.15 -13.86
N PHE A 160 20.97 0.39 -13.36
CA PHE A 160 20.52 0.52 -11.99
C PHE A 160 21.19 -0.57 -11.16
N ASN A 161 22.19 -0.19 -10.35
CA ASN A 161 22.96 -1.12 -9.55
C ASN A 161 22.58 -1.01 -8.07
N ILE A 162 21.80 -1.95 -7.56
CA ILE A 162 21.26 -1.93 -6.20
C ILE A 162 21.63 -3.22 -5.48
N GLY A 163 22.19 -3.10 -4.27
CA GLY A 163 22.54 -4.28 -3.47
C GLY A 163 23.55 -5.21 -4.14
N GLY A 164 24.38 -4.71 -5.08
CA GLY A 164 25.33 -5.53 -5.85
C GLY A 164 24.72 -6.22 -7.09
N ARG A 165 23.44 -5.98 -7.39
CA ARG A 165 22.76 -6.49 -8.59
C ARG A 165 22.60 -5.40 -9.63
N VAL A 166 22.89 -5.76 -10.88
CA VAL A 166 22.84 -4.82 -12.01
C VAL A 166 21.59 -5.06 -12.85
N PHE A 167 20.76 -4.02 -12.97
CA PHE A 167 19.58 -3.98 -13.81
C PHE A 167 19.81 -3.04 -15.01
N PRO A 168 19.19 -3.32 -16.17
CA PRO A 168 19.38 -2.51 -17.38
C PRO A 168 18.84 -1.08 -17.24
N HIS A 169 17.91 -0.84 -16.31
CA HIS A 169 17.40 0.47 -15.94
C HIS A 169 16.77 0.41 -14.53
N ALA A 170 16.55 1.57 -13.93
CA ALA A 170 15.77 1.67 -12.69
C ALA A 170 14.35 1.14 -12.91
N PRO A 171 13.71 0.53 -11.90
CA PRO A 171 12.38 -0.04 -12.05
C PRO A 171 11.38 1.05 -12.44
N LYS A 172 10.64 0.81 -13.51
CA LYS A 172 9.61 1.71 -14.06
C LYS A 172 8.20 1.22 -13.80
N THR A 173 8.08 -0.03 -13.39
CA THR A 173 6.80 -0.68 -13.09
C THR A 173 6.83 -1.24 -11.66
N ARG A 174 5.64 -1.50 -11.11
CA ARG A 174 5.50 -2.14 -9.81
C ARG A 174 6.08 -3.54 -9.79
N ASP A 175 5.96 -4.30 -10.87
CA ASP A 175 6.48 -5.66 -10.94
C ASP A 175 8.02 -5.65 -10.94
N GLU A 176 8.63 -4.75 -11.72
CA GLU A 176 10.08 -4.53 -11.69
C GLU A 176 10.55 -4.07 -10.29
N LEU A 177 9.82 -3.16 -9.65
CA LEU A 177 10.15 -2.70 -8.30
C LEU A 177 9.99 -3.82 -7.27
N ASN A 178 8.92 -4.62 -7.36
CA ASN A 178 8.71 -5.78 -6.48
C ASN A 178 9.80 -6.84 -6.69
N GLU A 179 10.27 -7.05 -7.91
CA GLU A 179 11.36 -7.95 -8.22
C GLU A 179 12.66 -7.46 -7.60
N VAL A 180 13.01 -6.18 -7.82
CA VAL A 180 14.15 -5.52 -7.18
C VAL A 180 14.08 -5.64 -5.65
N ILE A 181 12.94 -5.30 -5.05
CA ILE A 181 12.74 -5.38 -3.60
C ILE A 181 12.89 -6.83 -3.12
N GLY A 182 12.38 -7.81 -3.86
CA GLY A 182 12.51 -9.23 -3.50
C GLY A 182 13.96 -9.69 -3.46
N PHE A 183 14.78 -9.23 -4.41
CA PHE A 183 16.21 -9.49 -4.38
C PHE A 183 16.90 -8.84 -3.18
N VAL A 184 16.60 -7.56 -2.91
CA VAL A 184 17.16 -6.84 -1.75
C VAL A 184 16.76 -7.50 -0.43
N VAL A 185 15.50 -7.92 -0.28
CA VAL A 185 15.00 -8.62 0.91
C VAL A 185 15.71 -9.94 1.14
N LYS A 186 15.93 -10.71 0.08
CA LYS A 186 16.70 -11.96 0.19
C LYS A 186 18.15 -11.70 0.59
N ASP A 187 18.80 -10.75 -0.08
CA ASP A 187 20.19 -10.41 0.21
C ASP A 187 20.34 -9.87 1.64
N LEU A 188 19.34 -9.16 2.17
CA LEU A 188 19.29 -8.75 3.58
C LEU A 188 19.24 -9.93 4.55
N TYR A 189 18.37 -10.90 4.29
CA TYR A 189 18.22 -12.05 5.17
C TYR A 189 19.49 -12.90 5.21
N ASP A 190 20.16 -13.07 4.07
CA ASP A 190 21.42 -13.81 3.97
C ASP A 190 22.56 -13.16 4.78
N LEU A 191 22.44 -11.88 5.18
CA LEU A 191 23.40 -11.15 6.03
C LEU A 191 23.10 -11.27 7.53
N LEU A 192 22.06 -12.00 7.94
CA LEU A 192 21.61 -12.08 9.33
C LEU A 192 21.83 -13.50 9.88
N PRO A 193 23.03 -13.80 10.43
CA PRO A 193 23.44 -15.17 10.74
C PRO A 193 22.75 -15.77 11.97
N THR A 194 22.12 -14.95 12.82
CA THR A 194 21.46 -15.41 14.05
C THR A 194 20.15 -14.66 14.29
N TYR A 195 19.28 -15.22 15.14
CA TYR A 195 18.06 -14.55 15.60
C TYR A 195 18.33 -13.22 16.31
N GLU A 196 19.47 -13.07 16.99
CA GLU A 196 19.89 -11.80 17.58
C GLU A 196 20.12 -10.72 16.51
N HIS A 197 20.85 -11.06 15.44
CA HIS A 197 21.08 -10.13 14.33
C HIS A 197 19.76 -9.77 13.66
N LEU A 198 18.90 -10.76 13.41
CA LEU A 198 17.58 -10.55 12.82
C LEU A 198 16.73 -9.58 13.65
N TYR A 199 16.62 -9.82 14.96
CA TYR A 199 15.78 -9.01 15.83
C TYR A 199 16.35 -7.61 16.01
N GLN A 200 17.66 -7.48 16.26
CA GLN A 200 18.31 -6.18 16.41
C GLN A 200 18.24 -5.35 15.13
N PHE A 201 18.41 -5.97 13.95
CA PHE A 201 18.25 -5.28 12.66
C PHE A 201 16.85 -4.68 12.51
N VAL A 202 15.81 -5.49 12.74
CA VAL A 202 14.42 -5.03 12.63
C VAL A 202 14.16 -3.91 13.64
N MET A 203 14.58 -4.06 14.90
CA MET A 203 14.39 -3.03 15.92
C MET A 203 15.09 -1.71 15.54
N CYS A 204 16.32 -1.76 15.04
CA CYS A 204 17.06 -0.58 14.58
C CYS A 204 16.33 0.15 13.45
N GLU A 205 15.83 -0.58 12.46
CA GLU A 205 15.10 0.02 11.33
C GLU A 205 13.75 0.62 11.78
N ILE A 206 13.04 -0.04 12.70
CA ILE A 206 11.79 0.50 13.26
C ILE A 206 12.06 1.73 14.14
N GLU A 207 13.13 1.73 14.95
CA GLU A 207 13.49 2.93 15.72
C GLU A 207 13.88 4.09 14.81
N GLY A 208 14.72 3.85 13.81
CA GLY A 208 15.11 4.86 12.82
C GLY A 208 13.89 5.45 12.12
N ALA A 209 12.94 4.60 11.73
CA ALA A 209 11.67 5.04 11.15
C ALA A 209 10.82 5.86 12.14
N SER A 210 10.78 5.46 13.42
CA SER A 210 10.02 6.17 14.46
C SER A 210 10.55 7.58 14.76
N MET A 211 11.83 7.82 14.51
CA MET A 211 12.49 9.11 14.69
C MET A 211 12.34 10.04 13.47
N SER A 212 11.83 9.54 12.35
CA SER A 212 11.64 10.30 11.11
C SER A 212 10.35 11.12 11.14
N ASP A 213 10.33 12.29 10.51
CA ASP A 213 9.11 13.06 10.24
C ASP A 213 8.41 12.62 8.94
N ASN A 214 8.96 11.65 8.21
CA ASN A 214 8.40 11.13 6.96
C ASN A 214 7.17 10.23 7.21
N GLU A 215 6.08 10.50 6.48
CA GLU A 215 4.81 9.77 6.63
C GLU A 215 4.94 8.26 6.34
N ALA A 216 5.76 7.88 5.36
CA ALA A 216 5.97 6.47 5.01
C ALA A 216 6.75 5.72 6.10
N ALA A 217 7.73 6.38 6.72
CA ALA A 217 8.47 5.85 7.85
C ALA A 217 7.57 5.67 9.08
N GLN A 218 6.72 6.65 9.38
CA GLN A 218 5.73 6.52 10.46
C GLN A 218 4.70 5.41 10.20
N LYS A 219 4.30 5.20 8.93
CA LYS A 219 3.46 4.07 8.52
C LYS A 219 4.14 2.72 8.73
N LEU A 220 5.44 2.61 8.40
CA LEU A 220 6.20 1.38 8.67
C LEU A 220 6.13 1.02 10.16
N VAL A 221 6.37 1.99 11.05
CA VAL A 221 6.28 1.77 12.51
C VAL A 221 4.88 1.28 12.91
N ALA A 222 3.83 1.99 12.46
CA ALA A 222 2.44 1.63 12.78
C ALA A 222 2.05 0.23 12.27
N MET A 223 2.56 -0.17 11.11
CA MET A 223 2.27 -1.46 10.48
C MET A 223 3.16 -2.61 10.99
N SER A 224 4.29 -2.30 11.63
CA SER A 224 5.28 -3.30 12.06
C SER A 224 4.76 -4.25 13.14
N GLY A 225 3.81 -3.79 13.97
CA GLY A 225 3.28 -4.56 15.11
C GLY A 225 4.18 -4.55 16.36
N PHE A 226 5.29 -3.82 16.36
CA PHE A 226 6.16 -3.66 17.54
C PHE A 226 5.74 -2.49 18.41
N GLN A 227 5.85 -2.67 19.72
CA GLN A 227 5.62 -1.65 20.73
C GLN A 227 6.86 -0.77 20.89
N PRO A 228 6.70 0.51 21.27
CA PRO A 228 7.83 1.40 21.54
C PRO A 228 8.85 0.86 22.54
N SER A 229 8.44 0.02 23.49
CA SER A 229 9.37 -0.60 24.45
C SER A 229 10.37 -1.57 23.80
N GLU A 230 10.06 -2.11 22.62
CA GLU A 230 10.86 -3.14 21.95
C GLU A 230 11.99 -2.52 21.13
N TYR A 231 11.72 -1.41 20.44
CA TYR A 231 12.69 -0.78 19.55
C TYR A 231 13.36 0.46 20.15
N LYS A 232 12.84 1.05 21.23
CA LYS A 232 13.41 2.27 21.79
C LYS A 232 14.83 2.04 22.33
N ASN A 233 15.77 2.84 21.86
CA ASN A 233 17.23 2.78 22.08
C ASN A 233 17.97 1.64 21.38
N SER A 234 17.34 0.87 20.49
CA SER A 234 18.02 -0.15 19.66
C SER A 234 19.23 0.39 18.88
N LEU A 235 19.13 1.59 18.31
CA LEU A 235 20.18 2.30 17.58
C LEU A 235 21.35 2.75 18.47
N ARG A 236 21.15 2.83 19.79
CA ARG A 236 22.21 3.25 20.74
C ARG A 236 22.99 2.08 21.33
N GLY A 237 22.48 0.85 21.18
CA GLY A 237 23.00 -0.33 21.86
C GLY A 237 23.51 -1.45 20.96
N SER A 238 23.35 -1.35 19.63
CA SER A 238 23.72 -2.44 18.73
C SER A 238 25.08 -2.22 18.07
N GLU A 239 26.12 -2.83 18.62
CA GLU A 239 27.43 -2.95 17.95
C GLU A 239 27.35 -3.83 16.69
N LEU A 240 26.37 -4.74 16.61
CA LEU A 240 26.18 -5.69 15.50
C LEU A 240 25.78 -5.00 14.18
N MET A 241 25.18 -3.80 14.26
CA MET A 241 24.74 -3.06 13.06
C MET A 241 25.77 -2.04 12.56
N ASP A 242 26.89 -1.87 13.28
CA ASP A 242 27.98 -0.94 12.93
C ASP A 242 29.11 -1.63 12.12
N GLU A 243 29.02 -2.94 11.87
CA GLU A 243 30.01 -3.70 11.10
C GLU A 243 29.96 -3.44 9.59
N GLU A 244 31.10 -3.51 8.90
CA GLU A 244 31.24 -3.23 7.45
C GLU A 244 30.50 -4.20 6.53
N ASP A 245 29.99 -5.32 7.06
CA ASP A 245 29.21 -6.33 6.33
C ASP A 245 27.81 -6.58 6.94
N SER A 246 27.34 -5.69 7.83
CA SER A 246 26.03 -5.83 8.46
C SER A 246 24.87 -5.56 7.48
N ALA A 247 23.67 -6.04 7.81
CA ALA A 247 22.45 -5.74 7.05
C ALA A 247 22.14 -4.24 7.00
N THR A 248 22.41 -3.50 8.08
CA THR A 248 22.27 -2.03 8.12
C THR A 248 23.28 -1.35 7.21
N TYR A 249 24.53 -1.81 7.22
CA TYR A 249 25.55 -1.31 6.29
C TYR A 249 25.13 -1.58 4.84
N PHE A 250 24.62 -2.77 4.53
CA PHE A 250 24.11 -3.09 3.19
C PHE A 250 23.00 -2.12 2.76
N LEU A 251 21.99 -1.87 3.61
CA LEU A 251 20.95 -0.88 3.29
C LEU A 251 21.52 0.52 3.07
N ASN A 252 22.43 0.97 3.92
CA ASN A 252 22.91 2.35 3.93
C ASN A 252 23.98 2.63 2.87
N ALA A 253 24.84 1.66 2.58
CA ALA A 253 25.99 1.81 1.71
C ALA A 253 25.80 1.17 0.33
N LYS A 254 24.93 0.15 0.19
CA LYS A 254 24.74 -0.58 -1.08
C LYS A 254 23.36 -0.39 -1.71
N VAL A 255 22.36 0.05 -0.94
CA VAL A 255 20.98 0.24 -1.42
C VAL A 255 20.62 1.71 -1.51
N ALA A 256 20.71 2.44 -0.39
CA ALA A 256 20.26 3.84 -0.30
C ALA A 256 20.92 4.79 -1.32
N PRO A 257 22.24 4.72 -1.61
CA PRO A 257 22.87 5.63 -2.58
C PRO A 257 22.25 5.49 -3.97
N THR A 258 22.00 4.26 -4.43
CA THR A 258 21.36 3.98 -5.71
C THR A 258 19.92 4.47 -5.73
N LEU A 259 19.19 4.34 -4.62
CA LEU A 259 17.84 4.90 -4.54
C LEU A 259 17.86 6.42 -4.70
N TYR A 260 18.77 7.12 -4.02
CA TYR A 260 18.89 8.58 -4.15
C TYR A 260 19.43 9.05 -5.51
N GLU A 261 20.18 8.21 -6.22
CA GLU A 261 20.64 8.51 -7.59
C GLU A 261 19.49 8.48 -8.60
N HIS A 262 18.51 7.59 -8.40
CA HIS A 262 17.48 7.29 -9.40
C HIS A 262 16.07 7.76 -9.03
N PHE A 263 15.82 8.06 -7.75
CA PHE A 263 14.50 8.45 -7.22
C PHE A 263 14.59 9.73 -6.39
N SER A 264 13.45 10.38 -6.18
CA SER A 264 13.38 11.49 -5.22
C SER A 264 13.69 10.99 -3.80
N PHE A 265 14.03 11.90 -2.89
CA PHE A 265 14.26 11.53 -1.50
C PHE A 265 13.05 10.83 -0.87
N ASP A 266 11.84 11.35 -1.12
CA ASP A 266 10.61 10.77 -0.59
C ASP A 266 10.33 9.38 -1.18
N ASP A 267 10.54 9.21 -2.49
CA ASP A 267 10.41 7.91 -3.15
C ASP A 267 11.43 6.91 -2.63
N ALA A 268 12.67 7.33 -2.39
CA ALA A 268 13.72 6.48 -1.83
C ALA A 268 13.36 6.01 -0.40
N VAL A 269 12.80 6.91 0.42
CA VAL A 269 12.29 6.55 1.77
C VAL A 269 11.12 5.58 1.66
N ILE A 270 10.17 5.79 0.74
CA ILE A 270 9.05 4.87 0.49
C ILE A 270 9.57 3.49 0.07
N ILE A 271 10.52 3.43 -0.87
CA ILE A 271 11.08 2.16 -1.35
C ILE A 271 11.80 1.44 -0.20
N ARG A 272 12.55 2.14 0.66
CA ARG A 272 13.14 1.54 1.87
C ARG A 272 12.08 0.98 2.80
N CYS A 273 11.00 1.72 3.04
CA CYS A 273 9.88 1.24 3.86
C CYS A 273 9.21 0.00 3.25
N LEU A 274 9.08 -0.07 1.91
CA LEU A 274 8.55 -1.25 1.22
C LEU A 274 9.48 -2.46 1.34
N ILE A 275 10.80 -2.25 1.29
CA ILE A 275 11.80 -3.30 1.56
C ILE A 275 11.58 -3.86 2.97
N MET A 276 11.52 -2.98 3.99
CA MET A 276 11.35 -3.41 5.38
C MET A 276 9.99 -4.06 5.65
N MET A 277 8.90 -3.52 5.09
CA MET A 277 7.59 -4.16 5.22
C MET A 277 7.55 -5.54 4.58
N ARG A 278 8.17 -5.71 3.39
CA ARG A 278 8.24 -7.04 2.78
C ARG A 278 9.08 -7.98 3.64
N PHE A 279 10.25 -7.52 4.09
CA PHE A 279 11.14 -8.29 4.96
C PHE A 279 10.41 -8.79 6.21
N ILE A 280 9.74 -7.90 6.94
CA ILE A 280 8.98 -8.26 8.16
C ILE A 280 7.86 -9.25 7.86
N ASN A 281 7.15 -9.10 6.74
CA ASN A 281 6.07 -10.01 6.38
C ASN A 281 6.58 -11.38 5.91
N GLU A 282 7.70 -11.42 5.19
CA GLU A 282 8.27 -12.64 4.60
C GLU A 282 8.93 -13.50 5.69
N TYR A 283 9.56 -12.88 6.70
CA TYR A 283 10.25 -13.55 7.80
C TYR A 283 9.55 -13.38 9.14
N LYS A 284 8.22 -13.25 9.12
CA LYS A 284 7.43 -12.95 10.33
C LYS A 284 7.59 -14.02 11.40
N GLU A 285 7.60 -15.29 11.00
CA GLU A 285 7.70 -16.42 11.92
C GLU A 285 9.05 -16.40 12.65
N GLU A 286 10.15 -16.21 11.91
CA GLU A 286 11.51 -16.13 12.46
C GLU A 286 11.70 -14.90 13.36
N ILE A 287 11.08 -13.77 13.01
CA ILE A 287 11.13 -12.55 13.82
C ILE A 287 10.33 -12.73 15.11
N ASP A 288 9.15 -13.37 15.05
CA ASP A 288 8.34 -13.66 16.24
C ASP A 288 9.06 -14.68 17.15
N GLU A 289 9.73 -15.69 16.59
CA GLU A 289 10.59 -16.60 17.36
C GLU A 289 11.76 -15.87 18.03
N ALA A 290 12.45 -15.01 17.29
CA ALA A 290 13.54 -14.21 17.85
C ALA A 290 13.04 -13.29 18.97
N ARG A 291 11.87 -12.66 18.79
CA ARG A 291 11.21 -11.82 19.79
C ARG A 291 10.96 -12.55 21.11
N GLU A 292 10.44 -13.78 21.05
CA GLU A 292 10.20 -14.58 22.25
C GLU A 292 11.51 -14.87 23.03
N MET A 293 12.62 -15.08 22.32
CA MET A 293 13.93 -15.32 22.96
C MET A 293 14.46 -14.10 23.73
N PHE A 294 14.04 -12.88 23.35
CA PHE A 294 14.48 -11.63 23.97
C PHE A 294 13.48 -11.03 24.96
N ASP A 295 12.22 -11.48 24.96
CA ASP A 295 11.19 -11.09 25.94
C ASP A 295 11.37 -11.81 27.32
N GLU A 296 12.22 -12.84 27.43
CA GLU A 296 12.49 -13.58 28.67
C GLU A 296 13.52 -12.94 29.63
N TYR A 297 14.02 -11.73 29.32
CA TYR A 297 15.03 -11.00 30.12
C TYR A 297 14.60 -9.58 30.52
#